data_AF-A0A9Q3ZHE4-F1
#
_entry.id   AF-A0A9Q3ZHE4-F1
#
_cell.length_a   1.000
_cell.length_b   1.000
_cell.length_c   1.000
_cell.angle_alpha   90.00
_cell.angle_beta   90.00
_cell.angle_gamma   90.00
#
_symmetry.space_group_name_H-M   'P 1'
#
loop_
_entity.id
_entity.type
_entity.pdbx_description
1 polymer ?
#
loop_
_entity_poly.entity_id
_entity_poly.type
_entity_poly.pdbx_seq_one_letter_code
_entity_poly.pdbx_strand_id
1 'polypeptide(L)'
;MLAELARVPAGRLEHLERPPLTGGAAPHRIIEGDNLAVLHHLQPELRGQVKMIYIDPPYNTGRGFLYPDNYRHSVAAYLALAGDIGENDDSGRLHARWLNMMYPRLLLARELLRDDGVLFVSIDDHEVHTLRLILDEIFGPDNFVATFPWQSRTSRQNDTDLSVQHEYILAYARTRRRQQRRLTASNQEVWDRLPGFAVRPGPLIDDRYSNPDDDPRGPWKLDPFDAPNRRPGLTYAITNPNTGETFWPPEGRCWRTGEERFKELNGQKRILFGRRGRGRPQLKVFLREKAPFGEVPVTWLDGHHYGTARSGTQELQALFGGQAPFSYPKPTRLIRFLLEIATGPRDLVLDFFAGSGTTGQAVLELNRDQRSRRRFVLVQGSEPTGDARWPTIAELTRERVRRVLERDALVNQGFRALRWVPRGR
;
A
#
# COMPACT_ATOMS: atom_id res chain seq x y z
N MET A 1 -25.12 -13.31 -2.28
CA MET A 1 -24.72 -12.01 -1.68
C MET A 1 -25.56 -11.62 -0.46
N LEU A 2 -26.76 -11.03 -0.58
CA LEU A 2 -27.62 -10.70 0.60
C LEU A 2 -27.93 -11.95 1.44
N ALA A 3 -28.12 -13.10 0.79
CA ALA A 3 -28.34 -14.38 1.45
C ALA A 3 -27.11 -14.92 2.22
N GLU A 4 -25.88 -14.53 1.86
CA GLU A 4 -24.67 -14.94 2.59
C GLU A 4 -24.41 -14.04 3.79
N LEU A 5 -24.54 -12.72 3.61
CA LEU A 5 -24.43 -11.78 4.73
C LEU A 5 -25.52 -12.00 5.78
N ALA A 6 -26.73 -12.40 5.35
CA ALA A 6 -27.81 -12.80 6.26
C ALA A 6 -27.51 -14.05 7.10
N ARG A 7 -26.51 -14.86 6.71
CA ARG A 7 -26.07 -16.05 7.46
C ARG A 7 -24.94 -15.76 8.44
N VAL A 8 -24.33 -14.57 8.38
CA VAL A 8 -23.31 -14.16 9.34
C VAL A 8 -24.01 -13.94 10.69
N PRO A 9 -23.67 -14.71 11.74
CA PRO A 9 -24.30 -14.65 13.03
C PRO A 9 -24.19 -13.24 13.61
N ALA A 10 -25.28 -12.78 14.20
CA ALA A 10 -25.24 -11.59 15.04
C ALA A 10 -24.28 -11.86 16.21
N GLY A 11 -23.56 -10.84 16.64
CA GLY A 11 -22.61 -10.93 17.73
C GLY A 11 -22.45 -9.61 18.46
N ARG A 12 -21.63 -9.62 19.50
CA ARG A 12 -21.21 -8.42 20.23
C ARG A 12 -19.70 -8.41 20.38
N LEU A 13 -19.15 -7.23 20.62
CA LEU A 13 -17.75 -7.06 20.99
C LEU A 13 -17.64 -6.97 22.50
N GLU A 14 -16.80 -7.80 23.08
CA GLU A 14 -16.45 -7.80 24.50
C GLU A 14 -15.03 -7.27 24.68
N HIS A 15 -14.78 -6.59 25.79
CA HIS A 15 -13.43 -6.17 26.14
C HIS A 15 -12.64 -7.38 26.65
N LEU A 16 -11.44 -7.58 26.11
CA LEU A 16 -10.47 -8.50 26.70
C LEU A 16 -9.78 -7.75 27.84
N GLU A 17 -9.95 -8.22 29.08
CA GLU A 17 -9.35 -7.58 30.24
C GLU A 17 -7.82 -7.47 30.08
N ARG A 18 -7.28 -6.33 30.54
CA ARG A 18 -5.96 -5.73 30.28
C ARG A 18 -5.92 -4.83 29.03
N PRO A 19 -6.27 -3.53 29.14
CA PRO A 19 -5.71 -2.55 28.23
C PRO A 19 -4.17 -2.59 28.37
N PRO A 20 -3.41 -2.49 27.27
CA PRO A 20 -2.00 -2.13 27.40
C PRO A 20 -1.96 -0.76 28.05
N LEU A 21 -1.42 -0.72 29.27
CA LEU A 21 -1.15 0.49 30.02
C LEU A 21 -0.06 1.28 29.28
N THR A 22 -0.46 2.13 28.33
CA THR A 22 0.22 3.40 28.14
C THR A 22 -0.79 4.47 28.53
N GLY A 23 -0.54 5.20 29.62
CA GLY A 23 -1.47 6.21 30.12
C GLY A 23 -1.95 7.13 28.99
N GLY A 24 -3.26 7.37 28.93
CA GLY A 24 -3.86 8.25 27.92
C GLY A 24 -4.89 7.57 27.02
N ALA A 25 -5.11 8.14 25.82
CA ALA A 25 -6.13 7.71 24.87
C ALA A 25 -5.79 6.39 24.17
N ALA A 26 -6.83 5.60 23.85
CA ALA A 26 -6.73 4.36 23.08
C ALA A 26 -7.48 4.45 21.73
N PRO A 27 -6.97 5.20 20.74
CA PRO A 27 -7.67 5.45 19.48
C PRO A 27 -7.72 4.24 18.54
N HIS A 28 -6.89 3.23 18.79
CA HIS A 28 -6.77 2.03 17.96
C HIS A 28 -7.61 0.86 18.48
N ARG A 29 -7.87 -0.14 17.63
CA ARG A 29 -8.61 -1.36 17.99
C ARG A 29 -7.89 -2.60 17.48
N ILE A 30 -7.82 -3.64 18.30
CA ILE A 30 -7.43 -4.99 17.88
C ILE A 30 -8.56 -5.92 18.30
N ILE A 31 -9.16 -6.58 17.32
CA ILE A 31 -10.37 -7.37 17.48
C ILE A 31 -10.03 -8.83 17.19
N GLU A 32 -10.22 -9.69 18.17
CA GLU A 32 -10.11 -11.13 18.03
C GLU A 32 -11.43 -11.73 17.54
N GLY A 33 -11.40 -12.52 16.48
CA GLY A 33 -12.56 -13.23 15.96
C GLY A 33 -12.47 -13.54 14.46
N ASP A 34 -13.45 -14.29 13.95
CA ASP A 34 -13.59 -14.51 12.51
C ASP A 34 -13.77 -13.17 11.79
N ASN A 35 -12.89 -12.90 10.84
CA ASN A 35 -12.86 -11.61 10.15
C ASN A 35 -14.14 -11.33 9.37
N LEU A 36 -14.80 -12.32 8.77
CA LEU A 36 -16.08 -12.10 8.09
C LEU A 36 -17.16 -11.63 9.08
N ALA A 37 -17.28 -12.29 10.22
CA ALA A 37 -18.21 -11.92 11.29
C ALA A 37 -17.92 -10.54 11.89
N VAL A 38 -16.64 -10.23 12.13
CA VAL A 38 -16.20 -8.93 12.64
C VAL A 38 -16.48 -7.83 11.63
N LEU A 39 -16.10 -7.99 10.37
CA LEU A 39 -16.35 -6.98 9.32
C LEU A 39 -17.85 -6.71 9.18
N HIS A 40 -18.68 -7.75 9.21
CA HIS A 40 -20.13 -7.61 9.17
C HIS A 40 -20.65 -6.80 10.37
N HIS A 41 -20.18 -7.11 11.59
CA HIS A 41 -20.54 -6.38 12.81
C HIS A 41 -20.10 -4.91 12.77
N LEU A 42 -18.96 -4.60 12.17
CA LEU A 42 -18.42 -3.24 12.09
C LEU A 42 -19.09 -2.38 11.01
N GLN A 43 -19.90 -2.93 10.11
CA GLN A 43 -20.53 -2.17 9.03
C GLN A 43 -21.26 -0.89 9.48
N PRO A 44 -22.14 -0.92 10.51
CA PRO A 44 -22.84 0.29 10.94
C PRO A 44 -21.90 1.40 11.41
N GLU A 45 -20.74 1.04 11.96
CA GLU A 45 -19.74 1.98 12.46
C GLU A 45 -18.78 2.46 11.38
N LEU A 46 -18.35 1.58 10.47
CA LEU A 46 -17.20 1.82 9.59
C LEU A 46 -17.54 1.96 8.09
N ARG A 47 -18.79 1.75 7.68
CA ARG A 47 -19.21 1.89 6.28
C ARG A 47 -18.81 3.27 5.73
N GLY A 48 -18.09 3.29 4.62
CA GLY A 48 -17.62 4.52 3.97
C GLY A 48 -16.57 5.32 4.74
N GLN A 49 -15.94 4.77 5.79
CA GLN A 49 -15.01 5.52 6.66
C GLN A 49 -13.55 5.09 6.55
N VAL A 50 -13.28 3.89 6.05
CA VAL A 50 -11.92 3.35 5.98
C VAL A 50 -11.19 3.95 4.78
N LYS A 51 -10.02 4.55 5.00
CA LYS A 51 -9.20 5.11 3.92
C LYS A 51 -8.39 4.04 3.21
N MET A 52 -7.77 3.16 3.98
CA MET A 52 -6.87 2.14 3.45
C MET A 52 -7.20 0.80 4.10
N ILE A 53 -7.38 -0.21 3.27
CA ILE A 53 -7.37 -1.59 3.69
C ILE A 53 -6.07 -2.21 3.19
N TYR A 54 -5.32 -2.85 4.07
CA TYR A 54 -4.24 -3.75 3.68
C TYR A 54 -4.56 -5.14 4.24
N ILE A 55 -4.40 -6.17 3.42
CA ILE A 55 -4.53 -7.55 3.86
C ILE A 55 -3.45 -8.43 3.26
N ASP A 56 -3.04 -9.42 4.05
CA ASP A 56 -2.13 -10.48 3.68
C ASP A 56 -2.82 -11.84 3.87
N PRO A 57 -3.78 -12.20 2.98
CA PRO A 57 -4.51 -13.45 3.10
C PRO A 57 -3.59 -14.66 2.93
N PRO A 58 -4.00 -15.87 3.34
CA PRO A 58 -3.26 -17.10 3.02
C PRO A 58 -3.14 -17.30 1.50
N TYR A 59 -1.96 -17.65 0.98
CA TYR A 59 -1.68 -17.73 -0.46
C TYR A 59 -2.07 -19.05 -1.15
N ASN A 60 -2.70 -19.99 -0.42
CA ASN A 60 -3.15 -21.29 -0.97
C ASN A 60 -2.03 -22.17 -1.59
N THR A 61 -0.82 -22.16 -1.02
CA THR A 61 0.36 -22.89 -1.55
C THR A 61 0.33 -24.42 -1.34
N GLY A 62 -0.84 -25.03 -1.11
CA GLY A 62 -1.02 -26.48 -0.95
C GLY A 62 -0.53 -27.12 0.36
N ARG A 63 0.16 -26.41 1.26
CA ARG A 63 0.70 -26.95 2.54
C ARG A 63 -0.29 -26.88 3.73
N GLY A 64 -1.56 -27.18 3.49
CA GLY A 64 -2.61 -27.21 4.52
C GLY A 64 -3.36 -25.88 4.68
N PHE A 65 -4.16 -25.53 3.67
CA PHE A 65 -5.16 -24.47 3.80
C PHE A 65 -6.25 -24.92 4.78
N LEU A 66 -6.17 -24.44 6.02
CA LEU A 66 -7.19 -24.65 7.05
C LEU A 66 -7.78 -23.30 7.47
N TYR A 67 -8.56 -22.68 6.58
CA TYR A 67 -9.60 -21.74 7.01
C TYR A 67 -10.93 -22.51 7.00
N PRO A 68 -11.44 -22.98 8.15
CA PRO A 68 -12.74 -23.61 8.22
C PRO A 68 -13.78 -22.50 8.08
N ASP A 69 -14.13 -22.15 6.84
CA ASP A 69 -15.28 -21.28 6.63
C ASP A 69 -16.52 -22.07 7.04
N ASN A 70 -17.02 -21.81 8.25
CA ASN A 70 -18.20 -22.47 8.79
C ASN A 70 -19.49 -22.00 8.07
N TYR A 71 -19.39 -20.98 7.22
CA TYR A 71 -20.46 -20.50 6.36
C TYR A 71 -20.46 -21.27 5.05
N ARG A 72 -20.84 -22.55 5.17
CA ARG A 72 -20.95 -23.50 4.07
C ARG A 72 -21.83 -22.94 2.93
N HIS A 73 -21.21 -22.61 1.81
CA HIS A 73 -21.71 -23.15 0.55
C HIS A 73 -21.13 -24.55 0.36
N SER A 74 -21.99 -25.46 -0.09
CA SER A 74 -21.62 -26.86 -0.19
C SER A 74 -20.59 -26.99 -1.31
N VAL A 75 -19.38 -27.45 -0.95
CA VAL A 75 -18.48 -28.11 -1.90
C VAL A 75 -19.29 -29.06 -2.81
N ALA A 76 -20.36 -29.67 -2.29
CA ALA A 76 -21.33 -30.46 -3.02
C ALA A 76 -21.99 -29.79 -4.25
N ALA A 77 -22.27 -28.48 -4.25
CA ALA A 77 -22.86 -27.81 -5.41
C ALA A 77 -21.83 -27.64 -6.55
N TYR A 78 -20.59 -27.33 -6.21
CA TYR A 78 -19.47 -27.34 -7.17
C TYR A 78 -19.23 -28.77 -7.70
N LEU A 79 -19.22 -29.78 -6.81
CA LEU A 79 -19.09 -31.19 -7.21
C LEU A 79 -20.23 -31.67 -8.11
N ALA A 80 -21.45 -31.18 -7.89
CA ALA A 80 -22.60 -31.50 -8.74
C ALA A 80 -22.52 -30.86 -10.14
N LEU A 81 -21.93 -29.66 -10.25
CA LEU A 81 -21.76 -28.96 -11.53
C LEU A 81 -20.53 -29.44 -12.33
N ALA A 82 -19.47 -29.84 -11.63
CA ALA A 82 -18.20 -30.18 -12.27
C ALA A 82 -18.18 -31.59 -12.89
N GLY A 83 -19.21 -32.41 -12.65
CA GLY A 83 -19.31 -33.77 -13.17
C GLY A 83 -18.31 -34.73 -12.53
N ASP A 84 -18.10 -35.88 -13.18
CA ASP A 84 -17.21 -36.97 -12.76
C ASP A 84 -15.71 -36.60 -12.93
N ILE A 85 -15.31 -35.42 -12.46
CA ILE A 85 -13.90 -35.13 -12.18
C ILE A 85 -13.53 -36.01 -10.99
N GLY A 86 -12.77 -37.07 -11.28
CA GLY A 86 -12.38 -38.08 -10.32
C GLY A 86 -11.88 -37.49 -9.00
N GLU A 87 -12.04 -38.27 -7.93
CA GLU A 87 -11.77 -37.90 -6.52
C GLU A 87 -10.38 -37.30 -6.24
N ASN A 88 -9.47 -37.28 -7.22
CA ASN A 88 -8.07 -36.85 -7.13
C ASN A 88 -7.78 -35.41 -7.61
N ASP A 89 -8.74 -34.61 -8.09
CA ASP A 89 -8.47 -33.20 -8.39
C ASP A 89 -8.60 -32.30 -7.15
N ASP A 90 -7.56 -32.32 -6.31
CA ASP A 90 -7.43 -31.44 -5.14
C ASP A 90 -7.21 -29.96 -5.54
N SER A 91 -6.72 -29.68 -6.76
CA SER A 91 -6.32 -28.33 -7.18
C SER A 91 -7.52 -27.40 -7.42
N GLY A 92 -8.51 -27.82 -8.21
CA GLY A 92 -9.73 -27.05 -8.45
C GLY A 92 -10.55 -26.82 -7.18
N ARG A 93 -10.56 -27.81 -6.27
CA ARG A 93 -11.22 -27.73 -4.96
C ARG A 93 -10.57 -26.69 -4.04
N LEU A 94 -9.24 -26.54 -4.10
CA LEU A 94 -8.50 -25.56 -3.31
C LEU A 94 -8.80 -24.12 -3.78
N HIS A 95 -8.78 -23.87 -5.09
CA HIS A 95 -9.11 -22.53 -5.64
C HIS A 95 -10.55 -22.12 -5.30
N ALA A 96 -11.52 -23.02 -5.48
CA ALA A 96 -12.92 -22.72 -5.14
C ALA A 96 -13.11 -22.43 -3.64
N ARG A 97 -12.41 -23.15 -2.75
CA ARG A 97 -12.44 -22.89 -1.31
C ARG A 97 -11.85 -21.54 -0.96
N TRP A 98 -10.70 -21.19 -1.54
CA TRP A 98 -10.05 -19.90 -1.32
C TRP A 98 -10.95 -18.74 -1.79
N LEU A 99 -11.57 -18.88 -2.96
CA LEU A 99 -12.54 -17.94 -3.49
C LEU A 99 -13.75 -17.74 -2.58
N ASN A 100 -14.35 -18.84 -2.11
CA ASN A 100 -15.49 -18.78 -1.20
C ASN A 100 -15.14 -18.08 0.12
N MET A 101 -13.90 -18.22 0.59
CA MET A 101 -13.41 -17.47 1.75
C MET A 101 -13.23 -15.98 1.41
N MET A 102 -12.55 -15.65 0.31
CA MET A 102 -12.15 -14.27 0.01
C MET A 102 -13.32 -13.39 -0.46
N TYR A 103 -14.19 -13.90 -1.31
CA TYR A 103 -15.25 -13.13 -1.97
C TYR A 103 -16.15 -12.35 -0.99
N PRO A 104 -16.78 -12.97 0.03
CA PRO A 104 -17.65 -12.22 0.96
C PRO A 104 -16.88 -11.21 1.80
N ARG A 105 -15.61 -11.49 2.13
CA ARG A 105 -14.73 -10.58 2.87
C ARG A 105 -14.38 -9.35 2.04
N LEU A 106 -14.05 -9.53 0.76
CA LEU A 106 -13.73 -8.44 -0.17
C LEU A 106 -14.95 -7.57 -0.49
N LEU A 107 -16.15 -8.16 -0.59
CA LEU A 107 -17.40 -7.40 -0.71
C LEU A 107 -17.61 -6.47 0.48
N LEU A 108 -17.46 -6.97 1.71
CA LEU A 108 -17.56 -6.14 2.91
C LEU A 108 -16.46 -5.08 2.95
N ALA A 109 -15.21 -5.46 2.64
CA ALA A 109 -14.09 -4.54 2.58
C ALA A 109 -14.39 -3.35 1.65
N ARG A 110 -14.98 -3.62 0.48
CA ARG A 110 -15.41 -2.60 -0.46
C ARG A 110 -16.37 -1.61 0.20
N GLU A 111 -17.39 -2.08 0.93
CA GLU A 111 -18.40 -1.22 1.59
C GLU A 111 -17.85 -0.41 2.77
N LEU A 112 -16.81 -0.91 3.44
CA LEU A 112 -16.14 -0.17 4.51
C LEU A 112 -15.26 0.97 3.99
N LEU A 113 -14.76 0.88 2.75
CA LEU A 113 -13.93 1.92 2.17
C LEU A 113 -14.71 3.21 1.91
N ARG A 114 -14.09 4.34 2.27
CA ARG A 114 -14.46 5.69 1.82
C ARG A 114 -14.40 5.77 0.29
N ASP A 115 -15.08 6.74 -0.33
CA ASP A 115 -15.10 6.87 -1.80
C ASP A 115 -13.71 7.02 -2.42
N ASP A 116 -12.82 7.76 -1.78
CA ASP A 116 -11.41 7.89 -2.14
C ASP A 116 -10.51 6.86 -1.41
N GLY A 117 -11.09 5.77 -0.91
CA GLY A 117 -10.37 4.69 -0.23
C GLY A 117 -9.68 3.72 -1.19
N VAL A 118 -8.74 2.94 -0.67
CA VAL A 118 -7.96 1.96 -1.44
C VAL A 118 -7.79 0.65 -0.66
N LEU A 119 -7.86 -0.46 -1.38
CA LEU A 119 -7.53 -1.81 -0.93
C LEU A 119 -6.17 -2.20 -1.51
N PHE A 120 -5.30 -2.76 -0.68
CA PHE A 120 -4.08 -3.46 -1.05
C PHE A 120 -4.16 -4.91 -0.57
N VAL A 121 -3.85 -5.86 -1.45
CA VAL A 121 -3.85 -7.29 -1.14
C VAL A 121 -2.52 -7.90 -1.55
N SER A 122 -1.76 -8.43 -0.58
CA SER A 122 -0.58 -9.25 -0.85
C SER A 122 -0.98 -10.64 -1.34
N ILE A 123 -0.27 -11.15 -2.34
CA ILE A 123 -0.56 -12.45 -2.97
C ILE A 123 0.68 -12.95 -3.73
N ASP A 124 0.80 -14.26 -3.95
CA ASP A 124 1.81 -14.85 -4.83
C ASP A 124 1.21 -15.29 -6.18
N ASP A 125 2.01 -15.98 -7.00
CA ASP A 125 1.60 -16.46 -8.32
C ASP A 125 0.42 -17.45 -8.30
N HIS A 126 0.11 -18.13 -7.18
CA HIS A 126 -0.93 -19.17 -7.15
C HIS A 126 -2.34 -18.60 -7.34
N GLU A 127 -2.62 -17.44 -6.74
CA GLU A 127 -3.96 -16.86 -6.72
C GLU A 127 -4.03 -15.43 -7.28
N VAL A 128 -2.92 -14.85 -7.74
CA VAL A 128 -2.91 -13.45 -8.23
C VAL A 128 -3.92 -13.21 -9.36
N HIS A 129 -4.06 -14.15 -10.29
CA HIS A 129 -4.99 -14.02 -11.41
C HIS A 129 -6.44 -14.21 -10.97
N THR A 130 -6.71 -15.19 -10.13
CA THR A 130 -8.03 -15.44 -9.54
C THR A 130 -8.50 -14.24 -8.72
N LEU A 131 -7.63 -13.73 -7.84
CA LEU A 131 -7.87 -12.55 -7.04
C LEU A 131 -8.11 -11.31 -7.90
N ARG A 132 -7.34 -11.14 -8.99
CA ARG A 132 -7.52 -10.04 -9.92
C ARG A 132 -8.93 -10.04 -10.52
N LEU A 133 -9.41 -11.19 -10.96
CA LEU A 133 -10.74 -11.32 -11.58
C LEU A 133 -11.86 -10.99 -10.59
N ILE A 134 -11.81 -11.50 -9.35
CA ILE A 134 -12.85 -11.19 -8.36
C ILE A 134 -12.80 -9.73 -7.91
N LEU A 135 -11.61 -9.11 -7.87
CA LEU A 135 -11.49 -7.68 -7.58
C LEU A 135 -12.03 -6.82 -8.74
N ASP A 136 -11.81 -7.22 -10.00
CA ASP A 136 -12.45 -6.56 -11.15
C ASP A 136 -13.98 -6.66 -11.09
N GLU A 137 -14.54 -7.79 -10.64
CA GLU A 137 -15.98 -7.94 -10.43
C GLU A 137 -16.49 -7.04 -9.29
N ILE A 138 -15.84 -7.07 -8.13
CA ILE A 138 -16.30 -6.37 -6.91
C ILE A 138 -16.08 -4.85 -7.02
N PHE A 139 -14.91 -4.42 -7.47
CA PHE A 139 -14.54 -3.01 -7.52
C PHE A 139 -14.79 -2.37 -8.88
N GLY A 140 -14.91 -3.16 -9.95
CA GLY A 140 -14.91 -2.68 -11.32
C GLY A 140 -13.49 -2.54 -11.87
N PRO A 141 -13.23 -2.95 -13.13
CA PRO A 141 -11.88 -2.95 -13.72
C PRO A 141 -11.28 -1.55 -13.83
N ASP A 142 -12.15 -0.55 -14.04
CA ASP A 142 -11.80 0.85 -14.06
C ASP A 142 -11.19 1.33 -12.73
N ASN A 143 -11.50 0.68 -11.61
CA ASN A 143 -11.00 1.07 -10.29
C ASN A 143 -9.66 0.43 -9.92
N PHE A 144 -9.10 -0.42 -10.79
CA PHE A 144 -7.75 -0.93 -10.65
C PHE A 144 -6.73 0.22 -10.54
N VAL A 145 -5.82 0.13 -9.56
CA VAL A 145 -4.77 1.12 -9.33
C VAL A 145 -3.50 0.74 -10.04
N ALA A 146 -2.92 -0.38 -9.62
CA ALA A 146 -1.68 -0.97 -10.11
C ALA A 146 -1.48 -2.36 -9.49
N THR A 147 -0.58 -3.14 -10.09
CA THR A 147 0.05 -4.31 -9.47
C THR A 147 1.46 -3.90 -9.09
N PHE A 148 1.85 -4.15 -7.84
CA PHE A 148 3.20 -3.91 -7.35
C PHE A 148 3.92 -5.25 -7.19
N PRO A 149 4.83 -5.63 -8.10
CA PRO A 149 5.76 -6.70 -7.83
C PRO A 149 6.71 -6.26 -6.70
N TRP A 150 6.76 -7.05 -5.64
CA TRP A 150 7.62 -6.82 -4.48
C TRP A 150 8.66 -7.92 -4.38
N GLN A 151 9.94 -7.54 -4.40
CA GLN A 151 11.06 -8.46 -4.26
C GLN A 151 11.16 -8.96 -2.81
N SER A 152 10.47 -10.06 -2.52
CA SER A 152 10.41 -10.68 -1.20
C SER A 152 11.73 -11.33 -0.79
N ARG A 153 12.63 -11.64 -1.74
CA ARG A 153 13.96 -12.22 -1.52
C ARG A 153 14.99 -11.66 -2.49
N THR A 154 16.18 -11.30 -1.98
CA THR A 154 17.31 -10.83 -2.82
C THR A 154 18.27 -11.93 -3.24
N SER A 155 18.38 -13.01 -2.44
CA SER A 155 19.26 -14.14 -2.77
C SER A 155 18.64 -15.04 -3.82
N ARG A 156 19.46 -15.50 -4.77
CA ARG A 156 19.04 -16.46 -5.79
C ARG A 156 18.92 -17.85 -5.19
N GLN A 157 17.90 -18.58 -5.61
CA GLN A 157 17.73 -19.99 -5.35
C GLN A 157 18.39 -20.78 -6.50
N ASN A 158 19.27 -21.73 -6.18
CA ASN A 158 20.09 -22.46 -7.17
C ASN A 158 19.65 -23.92 -7.36
N ASP A 159 18.67 -24.39 -6.58
CA ASP A 159 18.08 -25.73 -6.62
C ASP A 159 16.72 -25.74 -7.38
N THR A 160 16.52 -24.78 -8.27
CA THR A 160 15.30 -24.62 -9.09
C THR A 160 15.67 -24.17 -10.51
N ASP A 161 14.77 -24.39 -11.46
CA ASP A 161 14.88 -23.91 -12.84
C ASP A 161 14.75 -22.37 -12.91
N LEU A 162 13.85 -21.79 -12.10
CA LEU A 162 13.61 -20.36 -12.00
C LEU A 162 13.56 -19.91 -10.54
N SER A 163 14.55 -19.10 -10.14
CA SER A 163 14.56 -18.48 -8.81
C SER A 163 13.50 -17.37 -8.72
N VAL A 164 12.27 -17.71 -8.36
CA VAL A 164 11.23 -16.73 -8.06
C VAL A 164 11.65 -15.92 -6.83
N GLN A 165 11.67 -14.59 -6.98
CA GLN A 165 12.19 -13.65 -5.97
C GLN A 165 11.19 -12.57 -5.57
N HIS A 166 9.99 -12.62 -6.14
CA HIS A 166 8.98 -11.59 -5.93
C HIS A 166 7.61 -12.21 -5.64
N GLU A 167 6.80 -11.42 -4.96
CA GLU A 167 5.36 -11.60 -4.76
C GLU A 167 4.65 -10.37 -5.33
N TYR A 168 3.32 -10.31 -5.26
CA TYR A 168 2.53 -9.21 -5.78
C TYR A 168 1.71 -8.53 -4.69
N ILE A 169 1.43 -7.26 -4.92
CA ILE A 169 0.42 -6.51 -4.19
C ILE A 169 -0.55 -5.91 -5.21
N LEU A 170 -1.79 -6.35 -5.18
CA LEU A 170 -2.85 -5.78 -6.02
C LEU A 170 -3.47 -4.60 -5.31
N ALA A 171 -3.63 -3.49 -6.04
CA ALA A 171 -4.25 -2.27 -5.50
C ALA A 171 -5.52 -1.89 -6.27
N TYR A 172 -6.61 -1.66 -5.53
CA TYR A 172 -7.91 -1.23 -6.06
C TYR A 172 -8.45 -0.05 -5.27
N ALA A 173 -8.90 0.98 -5.97
CA ALA A 173 -9.60 2.08 -5.34
C ALA A 173 -11.09 1.72 -5.15
N ARG A 174 -11.77 2.29 -4.15
CA ARG A 174 -13.24 2.29 -4.13
C ARG A 174 -13.78 3.07 -5.33
N THR A 175 -13.26 4.28 -5.53
CA THR A 175 -13.46 5.09 -6.75
C THR A 175 -12.13 5.66 -7.20
N ARG A 176 -11.65 5.29 -8.38
CA ARG A 176 -10.39 5.79 -8.93
C ARG A 176 -10.55 7.17 -9.53
N ARG A 177 -9.71 8.12 -9.11
CA ARG A 177 -9.63 9.45 -9.71
C ARG A 177 -9.13 9.36 -11.15
N ARG A 178 -9.87 9.94 -12.11
CA ARG A 178 -9.54 9.88 -13.54
C ARG A 178 -8.62 11.01 -14.01
N GLN A 179 -8.85 12.21 -13.50
CA GLN A 179 -8.17 13.43 -13.93
C GLN A 179 -7.40 14.06 -12.78
N GLN A 180 -6.41 14.89 -13.09
CA GLN A 180 -5.62 15.60 -12.08
C GLN A 180 -5.04 14.67 -10.99
N ARG A 181 -4.66 13.45 -11.41
CA ARG A 181 -4.09 12.43 -10.51
C ARG A 181 -2.76 12.86 -9.90
N ARG A 182 -1.99 13.68 -10.64
CA ARG A 182 -0.69 14.20 -10.20
C ARG A 182 -0.87 15.49 -9.40
N LEU A 183 -0.19 15.57 -8.26
CA LEU A 183 -0.03 16.81 -7.50
C LEU A 183 0.92 17.75 -8.26
N THR A 184 0.46 18.97 -8.52
CA THR A 184 1.20 20.00 -9.25
C THR A 184 0.98 21.36 -8.59
N ALA A 185 1.84 22.33 -8.90
CA ALA A 185 1.66 23.71 -8.42
C ALA A 185 0.27 24.28 -8.74
N SER A 186 -0.28 23.92 -9.90
CA SER A 186 -1.59 24.41 -10.37
C SER A 186 -2.79 23.83 -9.64
N ASN A 187 -2.64 22.73 -8.89
CA ASN A 187 -3.76 22.09 -8.20
C ASN A 187 -3.50 21.84 -6.71
N GLN A 188 -2.36 22.26 -6.16
CA GLN A 188 -1.93 21.95 -4.80
C GLN A 188 -2.97 22.28 -3.73
N GLU A 189 -3.71 23.39 -3.90
CA GLU A 189 -4.69 23.87 -2.92
C GLU A 189 -5.94 22.99 -2.86
N VAL A 190 -6.24 22.27 -3.95
CA VAL A 190 -7.49 21.48 -4.09
C VAL A 190 -7.23 19.99 -4.24
N TRP A 191 -6.00 19.55 -4.52
CA TRP A 191 -5.68 18.18 -4.92
C TRP A 191 -6.13 17.13 -3.89
N ASP A 192 -5.98 17.43 -2.60
CA ASP A 192 -6.42 16.55 -1.50
C ASP A 192 -7.95 16.47 -1.36
N ARG A 193 -8.69 17.44 -1.92
CA ARG A 193 -10.16 17.54 -1.87
C ARG A 193 -10.84 17.03 -3.14
N LEU A 194 -10.07 16.76 -4.20
CA LEU A 194 -10.62 16.20 -5.44
C LEU A 194 -11.19 14.80 -5.20
N PRO A 195 -12.34 14.47 -5.81
CA PRO A 195 -12.99 13.19 -5.59
C PRO A 195 -12.17 12.01 -6.11
N GLY A 196 -12.38 10.85 -5.47
CA GLY A 196 -11.73 9.59 -5.81
C GLY A 196 -10.27 9.50 -5.39
N PHE A 197 -9.79 8.26 -5.32
CA PHE A 197 -8.44 7.93 -4.92
C PHE A 197 -7.41 8.31 -6.00
N ALA A 198 -6.39 9.03 -5.56
CA ALA A 198 -5.14 9.22 -6.30
C ALA A 198 -3.98 8.87 -5.38
N VAL A 199 -2.95 8.24 -5.96
CA VAL A 199 -1.71 7.90 -5.25
C VAL A 199 -1.00 9.20 -4.87
N ARG A 200 -0.70 9.36 -3.58
CA ARG A 200 0.07 10.50 -3.07
C ARG A 200 1.53 10.39 -3.55
N PRO A 201 2.17 11.51 -3.88
CA PRO A 201 3.59 11.49 -4.20
C PRO A 201 4.42 11.12 -2.96
N GLY A 202 5.50 10.38 -3.18
CA GLY A 202 6.51 10.11 -2.15
C GLY A 202 7.48 11.29 -2.00
N PRO A 203 8.38 11.26 -1.00
CA PRO A 203 9.42 12.26 -0.87
C PRO A 203 10.29 12.31 -2.14
N LEU A 204 10.73 13.51 -2.50
CA LEU A 204 11.65 13.72 -3.61
C LEU A 204 13.03 13.17 -3.23
N ILE A 205 13.65 12.38 -4.11
CA ILE A 205 15.00 11.85 -3.88
C ILE A 205 15.99 12.97 -4.22
N ASP A 206 16.78 13.37 -3.22
CA ASP A 206 17.68 14.53 -3.27
C ASP A 206 19.04 14.22 -3.91
N ASP A 207 19.43 12.95 -4.00
CA ASP A 207 20.70 12.45 -4.54
C ASP A 207 21.03 12.93 -5.97
N ARG A 208 20.01 13.27 -6.77
CA ARG A 208 20.15 13.80 -8.13
C ARG A 208 20.36 15.32 -8.18
N TYR A 209 20.26 16.02 -7.06
CA TYR A 209 20.37 17.47 -6.98
C TYR A 209 21.72 17.87 -6.38
N SER A 210 22.35 18.89 -6.95
CA SER A 210 23.62 19.44 -6.46
C SER A 210 23.65 20.95 -6.70
N ASN A 211 24.52 21.69 -6.00
CA ASN A 211 24.69 23.13 -6.24
C ASN A 211 26.14 23.43 -6.66
N PRO A 212 26.58 23.00 -7.85
CA PRO A 212 27.98 23.11 -8.26
C PRO A 212 28.42 24.54 -8.60
N ASP A 213 27.48 25.48 -8.70
CA ASP A 213 27.72 26.87 -9.11
C ASP A 213 27.22 27.89 -8.08
N ASP A 214 27.07 27.47 -6.82
CA ASP A 214 26.66 28.30 -5.68
C ASP A 214 25.42 29.16 -5.96
N ASP A 215 24.47 28.59 -6.71
CA ASP A 215 23.22 29.27 -7.02
C ASP A 215 22.47 29.57 -5.70
N PRO A 216 22.06 30.82 -5.43
CA PRO A 216 21.39 31.19 -4.17
C PRO A 216 20.02 30.51 -4.01
N ARG A 217 19.53 29.86 -5.07
CA ARG A 217 18.29 29.07 -5.05
C ARG A 217 18.50 27.65 -4.53
N GLY A 218 19.73 27.25 -4.26
CA GLY A 218 20.10 25.95 -3.68
C GLY A 218 20.23 24.84 -4.71
N PRO A 219 20.29 23.57 -4.26
CA PRO A 219 20.54 22.41 -5.14
C PRO A 219 19.57 22.30 -6.31
N TRP A 220 20.10 21.98 -7.49
CA TRP A 220 19.36 21.83 -8.73
C TRP A 220 19.86 20.63 -9.54
N LYS A 221 19.05 20.22 -10.51
CA LYS A 221 19.44 19.26 -11.55
C LYS A 221 19.12 19.80 -12.94
N LEU A 222 19.73 19.23 -13.96
CA LEU A 222 19.39 19.54 -15.35
C LEU A 222 18.23 18.68 -15.81
N ASP A 223 17.28 19.32 -16.48
CA ASP A 223 16.16 18.67 -17.13
C ASP A 223 16.15 19.10 -18.61
N PRO A 224 15.92 18.19 -19.58
CA PRO A 224 15.86 18.56 -20.99
C PRO A 224 14.84 19.68 -21.22
N PHE A 225 15.17 20.70 -22.02
CA PHE A 225 14.29 21.85 -22.23
C PHE A 225 13.19 21.61 -23.28
N ASP A 226 13.10 20.39 -23.79
CA ASP A 226 12.15 19.94 -24.80
C ASP A 226 11.02 19.08 -24.20
N ALA A 227 9.92 18.97 -24.94
CA ALA A 227 8.73 18.20 -24.63
C ALA A 227 8.19 17.47 -25.88
N PRO A 228 7.47 16.34 -25.73
CA PRO A 228 6.87 15.62 -26.85
C PRO A 228 5.80 16.45 -27.59
N ASN A 229 5.53 16.06 -28.84
CA ASN A 229 4.56 16.65 -29.75
C ASN A 229 4.96 18.05 -30.24
N ARG A 230 4.98 18.23 -31.56
CA ARG A 230 5.28 19.52 -32.16
C ARG A 230 4.12 20.49 -31.93
N ARG A 231 4.45 21.68 -31.44
CA ARG A 231 3.48 22.78 -31.23
C ARG A 231 4.05 24.03 -31.90
N PRO A 232 3.33 24.67 -32.84
CA PRO A 232 3.86 25.80 -33.61
C PRO A 232 4.43 26.92 -32.73
N GLY A 233 3.70 27.35 -31.70
CA GLY A 233 4.15 28.41 -30.77
C GLY A 233 5.31 28.04 -29.82
N LEU A 234 5.79 26.79 -29.86
CA LEU A 234 6.91 26.29 -29.04
C LEU A 234 8.08 25.79 -29.89
N THR A 235 8.07 26.04 -31.20
CA THR A 235 9.09 25.58 -32.14
C THR A 235 9.81 26.79 -32.72
N TYR A 236 10.91 27.18 -32.11
CA TYR A 236 11.73 28.33 -32.51
C TYR A 236 13.21 27.99 -32.32
N ALA A 237 14.08 28.77 -32.95
CA ALA A 237 15.52 28.62 -32.81
C ALA A 237 16.00 29.21 -31.47
N ILE A 238 16.91 28.52 -30.78
CA ILE A 238 17.62 29.05 -29.60
C ILE A 238 19.11 29.08 -29.90
N THR A 239 19.71 30.27 -29.89
CA THR A 239 21.14 30.44 -30.06
C THR A 239 21.85 30.36 -28.71
N ASN A 240 22.88 29.53 -28.61
CA ASN A 240 23.75 29.46 -27.45
C ASN A 240 24.64 30.72 -27.40
N PRO A 241 24.56 31.54 -26.34
CA PRO A 241 25.31 32.79 -26.25
C PRO A 241 26.83 32.58 -26.12
N ASN A 242 27.29 31.40 -25.70
CA ASN A 242 28.71 31.11 -25.51
C ASN A 242 29.41 30.64 -26.80
N THR A 243 28.67 30.00 -27.71
CA THR A 243 29.24 29.38 -28.92
C THR A 243 28.72 29.98 -30.23
N GLY A 244 27.60 30.70 -30.19
CA GLY A 244 26.88 31.15 -31.39
C GLY A 244 26.11 30.03 -32.11
N GLU A 245 26.19 28.78 -31.65
CA GLU A 245 25.50 27.64 -32.24
C GLU A 245 23.99 27.75 -32.03
N THR A 246 23.21 27.45 -33.07
CA THR A 246 21.76 27.51 -33.02
C THR A 246 21.15 26.12 -32.90
N PHE A 247 20.27 25.96 -31.91
CA PHE A 247 19.56 24.73 -31.63
C PHE A 247 18.08 24.85 -31.94
N TRP A 248 17.57 23.87 -32.71
CA TRP A 248 16.15 23.59 -32.87
C TRP A 248 15.72 22.50 -31.87
N PRO A 249 14.42 22.37 -31.53
CA PRO A 249 13.97 21.22 -30.75
C PRO A 249 14.24 19.93 -31.54
N PRO A 250 14.47 18.78 -30.87
CA PRO A 250 14.64 17.50 -31.57
C PRO A 250 13.43 17.16 -32.44
N GLU A 251 13.63 16.31 -33.44
CA GLU A 251 12.55 15.83 -34.30
C GLU A 251 11.40 15.21 -33.47
N GLY A 252 10.16 15.54 -33.83
CA GLY A 252 8.95 15.11 -33.10
C GLY A 252 8.70 15.84 -31.76
N ARG A 253 9.52 16.82 -31.40
CA ARG A 253 9.46 17.53 -30.12
C ARG A 253 9.35 19.05 -30.31
N CYS A 254 9.01 19.75 -29.23
CA CYS A 254 9.02 21.21 -29.16
C CYS A 254 9.70 21.66 -27.87
N TRP A 255 9.98 22.97 -27.72
CA TRP A 255 10.46 23.50 -26.44
C TRP A 255 9.36 23.49 -25.38
N ARG A 256 9.77 23.48 -24.10
CA ARG A 256 8.84 23.49 -22.97
C ARG A 256 8.07 24.79 -22.81
N THR A 257 8.60 25.90 -23.33
CA THR A 257 8.02 27.23 -23.20
C THR A 257 8.11 28.01 -24.51
N GLY A 258 7.25 29.00 -24.67
CA GLY A 258 7.37 29.97 -25.77
C GLY A 258 8.64 30.82 -25.62
N GLU A 259 8.98 31.54 -26.69
CA GLU A 259 10.23 32.30 -26.79
C GLU A 259 10.37 33.37 -25.68
N GLU A 260 9.31 34.11 -25.40
CA GLU A 260 9.32 35.14 -24.35
C GLU A 260 9.60 34.56 -22.96
N ARG A 261 8.95 33.45 -22.62
CA ARG A 261 9.21 32.76 -21.36
C ARG A 261 10.61 32.15 -21.31
N PHE A 262 11.14 31.70 -22.46
CA PHE A 262 12.53 31.26 -22.54
C PHE A 262 13.50 32.41 -22.24
N LYS A 263 13.30 33.59 -22.85
CA LYS A 263 14.12 34.79 -22.58
C LYS A 263 14.11 35.15 -21.09
N GLU A 264 12.95 35.09 -20.44
CA GLU A 264 12.81 35.33 -19.01
C GLU A 264 13.59 34.30 -18.17
N LEU A 265 13.42 33.00 -18.46
CA LEU A 265 14.14 31.92 -17.75
C LEU A 265 15.66 32.04 -17.96
N ASN A 266 16.09 32.41 -19.15
CA ASN A 266 17.49 32.61 -19.48
C ASN A 266 18.07 33.83 -18.72
N GLY A 267 17.35 34.96 -18.69
CA GLY A 267 17.71 36.14 -17.90
C GLY A 267 17.79 35.86 -16.40
N GLN A 268 16.94 34.97 -15.89
CA GLN A 268 16.99 34.48 -14.51
C GLN A 268 18.09 33.43 -14.27
N LYS A 269 18.98 33.16 -15.23
CA LYS A 269 20.02 32.11 -15.14
C LYS A 269 19.44 30.72 -14.80
N ARG A 270 18.24 30.40 -15.31
CA ARG A 270 17.61 29.07 -15.17
C ARG A 270 17.89 28.17 -16.36
N ILE A 271 18.39 28.71 -17.46
CA ILE A 271 18.84 27.93 -18.62
C ILE A 271 20.34 27.70 -18.51
N LEU A 272 20.77 26.46 -18.72
CA LEU A 272 22.17 26.07 -18.83
C LEU A 272 22.40 25.40 -20.19
N PHE A 273 23.43 25.80 -20.92
CA PHE A 273 23.82 25.20 -22.19
C PHE A 273 24.79 24.03 -21.97
N GLY A 274 24.34 23.02 -21.21
CA GLY A 274 25.18 21.93 -20.73
C GLY A 274 26.25 22.36 -19.71
N ARG A 275 26.86 21.40 -19.01
CA ARG A 275 27.84 21.66 -17.93
C ARG A 275 29.06 22.47 -18.37
N ARG A 276 29.44 22.38 -19.65
CA ARG A 276 30.57 23.12 -20.25
C ARG A 276 30.14 24.36 -21.05
N GLY A 277 28.86 24.73 -21.03
CA GLY A 277 28.33 25.91 -21.74
C GLY A 277 28.22 25.77 -23.26
N ARG A 278 28.48 24.58 -23.83
CA ARG A 278 28.51 24.32 -25.29
C ARG A 278 27.36 23.45 -25.81
N GLY A 279 26.48 22.99 -24.93
CA GLY A 279 25.39 22.08 -25.28
C GLY A 279 24.08 22.79 -25.63
N ARG A 280 23.03 22.01 -25.84
CA ARG A 280 21.65 22.47 -26.01
C ARG A 280 21.13 23.11 -24.73
N PRO A 281 20.11 23.99 -24.81
CA PRO A 281 19.48 24.55 -23.61
C PRO A 281 18.88 23.45 -22.73
N GLN A 282 19.18 23.50 -21.45
CA GLN A 282 18.63 22.64 -20.40
C GLN A 282 18.09 23.51 -19.27
N LEU A 283 17.04 23.06 -18.59
CA LEU A 283 16.44 23.79 -17.47
C LEU A 283 17.09 23.36 -16.17
N LYS A 284 17.51 24.33 -15.35
CA LYS A 284 17.77 24.12 -13.92
C LYS A 284 16.44 23.91 -13.20
N VAL A 285 16.27 22.72 -12.66
CA VAL A 285 15.14 22.36 -11.81
C VAL A 285 15.63 22.31 -10.37
N PHE A 286 15.14 23.21 -9.53
CA PHE A 286 15.58 23.34 -8.14
C PHE A 286 14.86 22.37 -7.21
N LEU A 287 15.60 21.76 -6.29
CA LEU A 287 15.09 20.80 -5.31
C LEU A 287 13.94 21.40 -4.51
N ARG A 288 14.14 22.60 -3.95
CA ARG A 288 13.13 23.31 -3.15
C ARG A 288 11.82 23.59 -3.90
N GLU A 289 11.87 23.74 -5.22
CA GLU A 289 10.70 24.02 -6.06
C GLU A 289 9.95 22.74 -6.43
N LYS A 290 10.59 21.58 -6.30
CA LYS A 290 10.00 20.27 -6.60
C LYS A 290 9.63 19.48 -5.36
N ALA A 291 10.32 19.68 -4.25
CA ALA A 291 10.13 18.95 -3.00
C ALA A 291 8.66 18.96 -2.51
N PRO A 292 7.90 20.08 -2.59
CA PRO A 292 6.50 20.09 -2.18
C PRO A 292 5.58 19.17 -3.00
N PHE A 293 5.98 18.81 -4.22
CA PHE A 293 5.19 17.98 -5.13
C PHE A 293 5.63 16.52 -5.15
N GLY A 294 6.78 16.22 -4.52
CA GLY A 294 7.34 14.88 -4.40
C GLY A 294 7.63 14.17 -5.72
N GLU A 295 7.83 12.86 -5.63
CA GLU A 295 7.99 11.96 -6.78
C GLU A 295 6.82 11.00 -6.92
N VAL A 296 6.53 10.62 -8.16
CA VAL A 296 5.52 9.60 -8.44
C VAL A 296 6.09 8.24 -8.01
N PRO A 297 5.40 7.49 -7.14
CA PRO A 297 5.86 6.17 -6.73
C PRO A 297 5.99 5.19 -7.91
N VAL A 298 6.94 4.26 -7.81
CA VAL A 298 7.15 3.19 -8.78
C VAL A 298 6.41 1.92 -8.38
N THR A 299 6.12 1.04 -9.34
CA THR A 299 5.44 -0.24 -9.09
C THR A 299 6.39 -1.37 -8.70
N TRP A 300 7.66 -1.31 -9.12
CA TRP A 300 8.68 -2.27 -8.71
C TRP A 300 9.19 -1.93 -7.32
N LEU A 301 8.91 -2.81 -6.36
CA LEU A 301 9.31 -2.62 -4.96
C LEU A 301 10.51 -3.53 -4.66
N ASP A 302 11.73 -3.01 -4.82
CA ASP A 302 12.95 -3.75 -4.54
C ASP A 302 13.16 -4.06 -3.04
N GLY A 303 13.83 -5.17 -2.76
CA GLY A 303 14.01 -5.66 -1.39
C GLY A 303 14.95 -4.80 -0.54
N HIS A 304 15.76 -3.94 -1.16
CA HIS A 304 16.69 -3.07 -0.44
C HIS A 304 15.98 -1.87 0.18
N HIS A 305 15.10 -1.21 -0.58
CA HIS A 305 14.34 -0.05 -0.11
C HIS A 305 13.12 -0.45 0.72
N TYR A 306 12.33 -1.42 0.23
CA TYR A 306 11.03 -1.76 0.83
C TYR A 306 11.10 -2.94 1.80
N GLY A 307 12.28 -3.56 1.94
CA GLY A 307 12.49 -4.74 2.77
C GLY A 307 12.12 -6.05 2.07
N THR A 308 12.53 -7.15 2.68
CA THR A 308 12.30 -8.54 2.25
C THR A 308 11.52 -9.31 3.31
N ALA A 309 11.07 -10.52 3.00
CA ALA A 309 10.51 -11.43 4.01
C ALA A 309 11.52 -11.68 5.16
N ARG A 310 12.82 -11.80 4.83
CA ARG A 310 13.89 -11.95 5.82
C ARG A 310 13.99 -10.75 6.76
N SER A 311 13.94 -9.53 6.25
CA SER A 311 13.99 -8.34 7.13
C SER A 311 12.75 -8.25 8.02
N GLY A 312 11.57 -8.66 7.53
CA GLY A 312 10.37 -8.75 8.37
C GLY A 312 10.56 -9.70 9.56
N THR A 313 11.15 -10.87 9.33
CA THR A 313 11.50 -11.82 10.39
C THR A 313 12.51 -11.22 11.37
N GLN A 314 13.54 -10.53 10.88
CA GLN A 314 14.56 -9.87 11.72
C GLN A 314 13.97 -8.75 12.58
N GLU A 315 13.08 -7.93 12.03
CA GLU A 315 12.36 -6.88 12.76
C GLU A 315 11.53 -7.48 13.91
N LEU A 316 10.81 -8.58 13.64
CA LEU A 316 10.04 -9.27 14.67
C LEU A 316 10.96 -9.90 15.73
N GLN A 317 12.05 -10.55 15.32
CA GLN A 317 13.04 -11.11 16.25
C GLN A 317 13.62 -10.06 17.20
N ALA A 318 14.01 -8.89 16.67
CA ALA A 318 14.53 -7.81 17.48
C ALA A 318 13.51 -7.36 18.55
N LEU A 319 12.23 -7.31 18.21
CA LEU A 319 11.16 -6.93 19.14
C LEU A 319 10.87 -8.02 20.19
N PHE A 320 11.10 -9.28 19.84
CA PHE A 320 10.84 -10.45 20.69
C PHE A 320 12.11 -11.04 21.33
N GLY A 321 13.18 -10.24 21.48
CA GLY A 321 14.39 -10.66 22.19
C GLY A 321 15.14 -11.81 21.50
N GLY A 322 15.14 -11.83 20.17
CA GLY A 322 15.80 -12.84 19.32
C GLY A 322 14.88 -13.97 18.87
N GLN A 323 13.64 -14.06 19.37
CA GLN A 323 12.70 -15.13 19.01
C GLN A 323 11.83 -14.75 17.81
N ALA A 324 11.50 -15.72 16.96
CA ALA A 324 10.58 -15.55 15.83
C ALA A 324 9.23 -16.25 16.14
N PRO A 325 8.33 -15.61 16.91
CA PRO A 325 7.07 -16.24 17.32
C PRO A 325 6.02 -16.32 16.20
N PHE A 326 6.31 -15.72 15.03
CA PHE A 326 5.43 -15.75 13.86
C PHE A 326 6.26 -16.05 12.61
N SER A 327 5.71 -16.85 11.72
CA SER A 327 6.32 -17.18 10.44
C SER A 327 5.88 -16.19 9.36
N TYR A 328 6.83 -15.75 8.53
CA TYR A 328 6.57 -14.89 7.36
C TYR A 328 5.90 -13.53 7.64
N PRO A 329 6.30 -12.76 8.68
CA PRO A 329 5.78 -11.40 8.85
C PRO A 329 6.24 -10.51 7.68
N LYS A 330 5.32 -9.70 7.14
CA LYS A 330 5.67 -8.66 6.16
C LYS A 330 6.58 -7.60 6.81
N PRO A 331 7.56 -7.03 6.08
CA PRO A 331 8.43 -6.00 6.62
C PRO A 331 7.68 -4.68 6.82
N THR A 332 8.01 -3.97 7.88
CA THR A 332 7.33 -2.70 8.21
C THR A 332 7.55 -1.63 7.16
N ARG A 333 8.73 -1.57 6.53
CA ARG A 333 9.05 -0.60 5.46
C ARG A 333 8.09 -0.68 4.28
N LEU A 334 7.71 -1.90 3.87
CA LEU A 334 6.74 -2.13 2.80
C LEU A 334 5.39 -1.52 3.15
N ILE A 335 4.87 -1.81 4.35
CA ILE A 335 3.55 -1.31 4.77
C ILE A 335 3.57 0.19 5.00
N ARG A 336 4.68 0.75 5.52
CA ARG A 336 4.87 2.19 5.65
C ARG A 336 4.80 2.90 4.30
N PHE A 337 5.47 2.37 3.28
CA PHE A 337 5.38 2.93 1.92
C PHE A 337 3.92 2.96 1.42
N LEU A 338 3.18 1.85 1.57
CA LEU A 338 1.77 1.80 1.16
C LEU A 338 0.92 2.83 1.92
N LEU A 339 1.14 2.98 3.22
CA LEU A 339 0.47 3.99 4.04
C LEU A 339 0.79 5.42 3.58
N GLU A 340 2.05 5.73 3.27
CA GLU A 340 2.47 7.06 2.83
C GLU A 340 1.83 7.45 1.50
N ILE A 341 1.75 6.52 0.55
CA ILE A 341 1.17 6.79 -0.78
C ILE A 341 -0.37 6.79 -0.76
N ALA A 342 -0.99 6.25 0.28
CA ALA A 342 -2.43 6.06 0.34
C ALA A 342 -3.15 6.95 1.36
N THR A 343 -2.50 7.40 2.44
CA THR A 343 -3.20 7.96 3.60
C THR A 343 -2.70 9.35 4.01
N GLY A 344 -3.63 10.20 4.45
CA GLY A 344 -3.36 11.44 5.17
C GLY A 344 -3.21 11.22 6.68
N PRO A 345 -2.91 12.28 7.44
CA PRO A 345 -2.46 12.17 8.83
C PRO A 345 -3.54 11.79 9.84
N ARG A 346 -4.81 11.66 9.47
CA ARG A 346 -5.93 11.31 10.38
C ARG A 346 -6.78 10.16 9.87
N ASP A 347 -6.34 9.54 8.79
CA ASP A 347 -7.11 8.52 8.11
C ASP A 347 -7.16 7.21 8.92
N LEU A 348 -8.20 6.42 8.63
CA LEU A 348 -8.42 5.11 9.25
C LEU A 348 -7.90 4.00 8.34
N VAL A 349 -7.10 3.12 8.93
CA VAL A 349 -6.51 1.93 8.30
C VAL A 349 -7.18 0.69 8.89
N LEU A 350 -7.53 -0.27 8.04
CA LEU A 350 -8.07 -1.57 8.45
C LEU A 350 -7.20 -2.69 7.88
N ASP A 351 -6.93 -3.69 8.71
CA ASP A 351 -6.31 -4.93 8.30
C ASP A 351 -7.02 -6.08 9.00
N PHE A 352 -7.72 -6.90 8.21
CA PHE A 352 -8.52 -8.02 8.69
C PHE A 352 -7.89 -9.39 8.45
N PHE A 353 -6.60 -9.39 8.09
CA PHE A 353 -5.70 -10.53 8.11
C PHE A 353 -4.41 -10.09 8.82
N ALA A 354 -4.56 -9.61 10.06
CA ALA A 354 -3.50 -8.83 10.72
C ALA A 354 -2.21 -9.63 10.96
N GLY A 355 -2.30 -10.96 11.09
CA GLY A 355 -1.19 -11.86 11.32
C GLY A 355 -0.34 -11.39 12.50
N SER A 356 0.95 -11.16 12.26
CA SER A 356 1.84 -10.65 13.31
C SER A 356 1.51 -9.23 13.80
N GLY A 357 0.72 -8.43 13.09
CA GLY A 357 0.40 -7.04 13.45
C GLY A 357 1.31 -5.99 12.80
N THR A 358 1.96 -6.31 11.67
CA THR A 358 2.87 -5.39 10.95
C THR A 358 2.18 -4.06 10.61
N THR A 359 0.92 -4.09 10.16
CA THR A 359 0.16 -2.87 9.83
C THR A 359 -0.01 -1.95 11.02
N GLY A 360 -0.30 -2.50 12.20
CA GLY A 360 -0.40 -1.73 13.44
C GLY A 360 0.93 -1.05 13.79
N GLN A 361 2.05 -1.80 13.72
CA GLN A 361 3.38 -1.23 13.94
C GLN A 361 3.70 -0.11 12.95
N ALA A 362 3.46 -0.32 11.65
CA ALA A 362 3.74 0.68 10.62
C ALA A 362 2.95 1.98 10.83
N VAL A 363 1.68 1.90 11.25
CA VAL A 363 0.87 3.07 11.61
C VAL A 363 1.46 3.82 12.81
N LEU A 364 1.84 3.09 13.87
CA LEU A 364 2.42 3.71 15.08
C LEU A 364 3.73 4.44 14.78
N GLU A 365 4.62 3.81 14.02
CA GLU A 365 5.89 4.43 13.66
C GLU A 365 5.70 5.64 12.73
N LEU A 366 4.75 5.61 11.79
CA LEU A 366 4.42 6.79 10.98
C LEU A 366 3.75 7.91 11.79
N ASN A 367 2.93 7.56 12.79
CA ASN A 367 2.37 8.54 13.71
C ASN A 367 3.47 9.26 14.48
N ARG A 368 4.47 8.52 14.97
CA ARG A 368 5.67 9.08 15.62
C ARG A 368 6.47 9.96 14.66
N ASP A 369 6.88 9.43 13.52
CA ASP A 369 7.84 10.07 12.62
C ASP A 369 7.24 11.32 11.93
N GLN A 370 5.96 11.28 11.59
CA GLN A 370 5.27 12.36 10.86
C GLN A 370 4.37 13.20 11.76
N ARG A 371 4.40 13.00 13.08
CA ARG A 371 3.48 13.64 14.06
C ARG A 371 2.01 13.53 13.63
N SER A 372 1.65 12.38 13.07
CA SER A 372 0.31 12.10 12.57
C SER A 372 -0.55 11.38 13.61
N ARG A 373 -1.84 11.24 13.32
CA ARG A 373 -2.87 10.62 14.17
C ARG A 373 -3.71 9.64 13.36
N ARG A 374 -3.07 8.87 12.48
CA ARG A 374 -3.72 7.77 11.76
C ARG A 374 -4.22 6.76 12.79
N ARG A 375 -5.37 6.14 12.50
CA ARG A 375 -5.97 5.12 13.38
C ARG A 375 -5.91 3.78 12.68
N PHE A 376 -5.87 2.69 13.44
CA PHE A 376 -5.96 1.35 12.88
C PHE A 376 -7.03 0.52 13.57
N VAL A 377 -7.61 -0.39 12.80
CA VAL A 377 -8.39 -1.53 13.27
C VAL A 377 -7.71 -2.79 12.73
N LEU A 378 -7.24 -3.65 13.63
CA LEU A 378 -6.72 -4.96 13.27
C LEU A 378 -7.76 -6.03 13.63
N VAL A 379 -7.97 -7.00 12.76
CA VAL A 379 -8.77 -8.20 13.03
C VAL A 379 -7.92 -9.44 12.83
N GLN A 380 -7.93 -10.33 13.81
CA GLN A 380 -7.19 -11.58 13.77
C GLN A 380 -8.00 -12.71 14.42
N GLY A 381 -7.98 -13.90 13.82
CA GLY A 381 -8.57 -15.10 14.41
C GLY A 381 -7.82 -15.60 15.64
N SER A 382 -8.41 -16.56 16.33
CA SER A 382 -7.82 -17.21 17.51
C SER A 382 -7.02 -18.47 17.14
N GLU A 383 -6.35 -18.50 15.98
CA GLU A 383 -5.58 -19.66 15.54
C GLU A 383 -4.44 -19.94 16.54
N PRO A 384 -4.19 -21.21 16.91
CA PRO A 384 -3.17 -21.55 17.90
C PRO A 384 -1.76 -21.35 17.36
N THR A 385 -0.84 -20.88 18.21
CA THR A 385 0.57 -20.67 17.85
C THR A 385 1.47 -21.85 18.23
N GLY A 386 1.04 -22.68 19.19
CA GLY A 386 1.88 -23.68 19.85
C GLY A 386 2.81 -23.11 20.93
N ASP A 387 2.81 -21.78 21.17
CA ASP A 387 3.58 -21.11 22.22
C ASP A 387 2.66 -20.77 23.40
N ALA A 388 2.94 -21.33 24.58
CA ALA A 388 2.14 -21.11 25.79
C ALA A 388 2.15 -19.65 26.29
N ARG A 389 3.11 -18.82 25.83
CA ARG A 389 3.16 -17.39 26.19
C ARG A 389 2.19 -16.54 25.39
N TRP A 390 1.93 -16.95 24.16
CA TRP A 390 0.96 -16.32 23.25
C TRP A 390 0.14 -17.41 22.57
N PRO A 391 -0.75 -18.10 23.30
CA PRO A 391 -1.51 -19.25 22.81
C PRO A 391 -2.17 -19.07 21.43
N THR A 392 -2.57 -17.84 21.08
CA THR A 392 -3.23 -17.54 19.80
C THR A 392 -2.48 -16.47 19.00
N ILE A 393 -2.65 -16.49 17.68
CA ILE A 393 -2.07 -15.46 16.79
C ILE A 393 -2.58 -14.07 17.22
N ALA A 394 -3.87 -13.92 17.57
CA ALA A 394 -4.41 -12.65 18.05
C ALA A 394 -3.70 -12.12 19.32
N GLU A 395 -3.33 -12.99 20.25
CA GLU A 395 -2.51 -12.59 21.41
C GLU A 395 -1.12 -12.14 21.00
N LEU A 396 -0.49 -12.84 20.06
CA LEU A 396 0.80 -12.44 19.51
C LEU A 396 0.72 -11.09 18.78
N THR A 397 -0.34 -10.84 18.00
CA THR A 397 -0.61 -9.55 17.36
C THR A 397 -0.68 -8.43 18.40
N ARG A 398 -1.45 -8.63 19.48
CA ARG A 398 -1.58 -7.66 20.58
C ARG A 398 -0.24 -7.42 21.26
N GLU A 399 0.51 -8.48 21.53
CA GLU A 399 1.83 -8.39 22.15
C GLU A 399 2.81 -7.61 21.28
N ARG A 400 2.86 -7.87 19.96
CA ARG A 400 3.71 -7.11 19.03
C ARG A 400 3.41 -5.61 19.16
N VAL A 401 2.14 -5.23 19.07
CA VAL A 401 1.73 -3.83 19.14
C VAL A 401 2.05 -3.23 20.52
N ARG A 402 1.82 -3.96 21.62
CA ARG A 402 2.20 -3.52 22.98
C ARG A 402 3.70 -3.22 23.07
N ARG A 403 4.55 -4.13 22.59
CA ARG A 403 6.01 -3.94 22.62
C ARG A 403 6.46 -2.75 21.80
N VAL A 404 5.82 -2.45 20.66
CA VAL A 404 6.11 -1.24 19.87
C VAL A 404 5.76 0.02 20.66
N LEU A 405 4.58 0.06 21.31
CA LEU A 405 4.17 1.19 22.14
C LEU A 405 5.17 1.46 23.27
N GLU A 406 5.67 0.40 23.91
CA GLU A 406 6.65 0.49 24.99
C GLU A 406 8.05 0.88 24.50
N ARG A 407 8.54 0.23 23.44
CA ARG A 407 9.85 0.51 22.81
C ARG A 407 9.97 1.99 22.46
N ASP A 408 8.90 2.57 21.93
CA ASP A 408 8.89 3.93 21.41
C ASP A 408 8.26 4.95 22.39
N ALA A 409 7.90 4.52 23.60
CA ALA A 409 7.25 5.33 24.63
C ALA A 409 6.04 6.15 24.11
N LEU A 410 5.19 5.53 23.29
CA LEU A 410 4.10 6.22 22.59
C LEU A 410 2.89 6.46 23.51
N VAL A 411 2.73 7.71 23.93
CA VAL A 411 1.60 8.19 24.74
C VAL A 411 0.40 8.51 23.85
N ASN A 412 -0.83 8.25 24.33
CA ASN A 412 -2.09 8.47 23.59
C ASN A 412 -2.21 7.71 22.25
N GLN A 413 -1.48 6.61 22.10
CA GLN A 413 -1.50 5.72 20.93
C GLN A 413 -1.89 4.28 21.33
N GLY A 414 -2.55 4.10 22.48
CA GLY A 414 -2.97 2.79 22.95
C GLY A 414 -4.04 2.14 22.06
N PHE A 415 -4.29 0.84 22.25
CA PHE A 415 -5.36 0.13 21.55
C PHE A 415 -6.35 -0.49 22.53
N ARG A 416 -7.61 -0.58 22.09
CA ARG A 416 -8.64 -1.37 22.76
C ARG A 416 -8.55 -2.82 22.26
N ALA A 417 -8.31 -3.75 23.16
CA ALA A 417 -8.38 -5.19 22.90
C ALA A 417 -9.83 -5.66 23.03
N LEU A 418 -10.37 -6.22 21.95
CA LEU A 418 -11.76 -6.65 21.85
C LEU A 418 -11.82 -8.09 21.36
N ARG A 419 -12.88 -8.82 21.72
CA ARG A 419 -13.22 -10.13 21.15
C ARG A 419 -14.63 -10.09 20.61
N TRP A 420 -14.82 -10.61 19.42
CA TRP A 420 -16.15 -10.86 18.87
C TRP A 420 -16.71 -12.17 19.42
N VAL A 421 -17.92 -12.10 19.96
CA VAL A 421 -18.64 -13.23 20.53
C VAL A 421 -19.97 -13.36 19.80
N PRO A 422 -20.29 -14.52 19.21
CA PRO A 422 -21.59 -14.76 18.62
C PRO A 422 -22.68 -14.62 19.69
N ARG A 423 -23.80 -13.97 19.36
CA ARG A 423 -25.01 -14.08 20.18
C ARG A 423 -25.48 -15.53 20.05
N GLY A 424 -25.55 -16.24 21.18
CA GLY A 424 -26.05 -17.61 21.20
C GLY A 424 -27.43 -17.71 20.55
N ARG A 425 -27.70 -18.85 19.90
CA ARG A 425 -29.06 -19.30 19.65
C ARG A 425 -29.74 -19.68 20.96
#